data_AF-A0A1H7AS91-F1
#
_entry.id   AF-A0A1H7AS91-F1
#
_cell.length_a   1.000
_cell.length_b   1.000
_cell.length_c   1.000
_cell.angle_alpha   90.00
_cell.angle_beta   90.00
_cell.angle_gamma   90.00
#
_symmetry.space_group_name_H-M   'P 1'
#
loop_
_entity.id
_entity.type
_entity.pdbx_description
1 polymer ?
#
loop_
_entity_poly.entity_id
_entity_poly.type
_entity_poly.pdbx_seq_one_letter_code
_entity_poly.pdbx_strand_id
1 'polypeptide(L)'
;MGPDLRIDTAITAVLTVAVLPVAMLPALGVVVRRYGRLHAWPLVCAVALLGSASALAAFTLFPLPEPGTLDCSTAGMTDRWVLDPFAQLTQVVHAVERRGILSALDGWMVRFAVLNVLLFVPFGLFLHQVARWRVGRIAFVSAGTSLAIELTQGTGVFGMYPCPYRTLDLGDVLLNTAGGTLGALASVLLARASFASPVPVPDLDPPTRTRRAVAVLADVVLVAGLTLASAATVQAVIARSATLERAQEVVGAPWIEITIDVLAAAAATLLPMLLTRDRATPGELLLNVAPARLGSADPPPAGRLIARWATRWLPWALVPALLPAILLAEMLVAVARRDGRSLSSVVSGTATLTRPALAAMRARRDAEEALQPEEA
;
A
#
# COMPACT_ATOMS: atom_id res chain seq x y z
N MET A 1 -16.26 11.25 -31.58
CA MET A 1 -16.09 12.24 -30.50
C MET A 1 -16.53 11.57 -29.20
N GLY A 2 -15.62 10.86 -28.55
CA GLY A 2 -15.87 10.25 -27.24
C GLY A 2 -15.49 11.24 -26.13
N PRO A 3 -16.14 11.18 -24.96
CA PRO A 3 -15.88 12.11 -23.86
C PRO A 3 -14.42 11.99 -23.39
N ASP A 4 -13.86 13.13 -23.02
CA ASP A 4 -12.47 13.42 -22.63
C ASP A 4 -11.66 12.28 -21.96
N LEU A 5 -10.92 11.51 -22.78
CA LEU A 5 -9.87 10.55 -22.34
C LEU A 5 -8.82 11.16 -21.38
N ARG A 6 -8.75 12.50 -21.29
CA ARG A 6 -7.89 13.24 -20.37
C ARG A 6 -8.21 12.96 -18.89
N ILE A 7 -9.50 12.78 -18.58
CA ILE A 7 -9.96 12.55 -17.21
C ILE A 7 -9.64 11.12 -16.78
N ASP A 8 -9.86 10.14 -17.65
CA ASP A 8 -9.59 8.72 -17.38
C ASP A 8 -8.10 8.44 -17.17
N THR A 9 -7.23 9.14 -17.91
CA THR A 9 -5.77 8.99 -17.81
C THR A 9 -5.22 9.53 -16.48
N ALA A 10 -5.69 10.71 -16.05
CA ALA A 10 -5.28 11.30 -14.78
C ALA A 10 -5.82 10.51 -13.58
N ILE A 11 -7.08 10.07 -13.66
CA ILE A 11 -7.71 9.24 -12.62
C ILE A 11 -7.04 7.87 -12.53
N THR A 12 -6.75 7.22 -13.65
CA THR A 12 -6.02 5.93 -13.65
C THR A 12 -4.61 6.11 -13.12
N ALA A 13 -3.91 7.18 -13.51
CA ALA A 13 -2.57 7.45 -13.00
C ALA A 13 -2.56 7.66 -11.48
N VAL A 14 -3.49 8.47 -10.98
CA VAL A 14 -3.63 8.78 -9.56
C VAL A 14 -4.10 7.57 -8.76
N LEU A 15 -5.11 6.84 -9.26
CA LEU A 15 -5.61 5.62 -8.61
C LEU A 15 -4.55 4.53 -8.60
N THR A 16 -3.83 4.27 -9.70
CA THR A 16 -2.80 3.23 -9.70
C THR A 16 -1.63 3.58 -8.78
N VAL A 17 -1.18 4.84 -8.75
CA VAL A 17 -0.08 5.29 -7.90
C VAL A 17 -0.49 5.40 -6.42
N ALA A 18 -1.75 5.73 -6.10
CA ALA A 18 -2.24 5.85 -4.73
C ALA A 18 -2.76 4.51 -4.15
N VAL A 19 -3.40 3.67 -4.96
CA VAL A 19 -3.99 2.39 -4.52
C VAL A 19 -2.90 1.36 -4.21
N LEU A 20 -1.79 1.32 -4.96
CA LEU A 20 -0.73 0.33 -4.72
C LEU A 20 -0.07 0.47 -3.34
N PRO A 21 0.33 1.67 -2.88
CA PRO A 21 0.77 1.90 -1.50
C PRO A 21 -0.22 1.45 -0.44
N VAL A 22 -1.50 1.77 -0.62
CA VAL A 22 -2.55 1.39 0.32
C VAL A 22 -2.78 -0.12 0.32
N ALA A 23 -2.82 -0.74 -0.86
CA ALA A 23 -3.01 -2.18 -1.04
C ALA A 23 -1.88 -3.02 -0.45
N MET A 24 -0.68 -2.44 -0.34
CA MET A 24 0.49 -3.09 0.26
C MET A 24 0.64 -2.83 1.76
N LEU A 25 -0.18 -1.96 2.38
CA LEU A 25 -0.18 -1.79 3.84
C LEU A 25 -0.29 -3.13 4.59
N PRO A 26 -1.21 -4.06 4.27
CA PRO A 26 -1.30 -5.35 4.98
C PRO A 26 0.03 -6.12 5.10
N ALA A 27 0.94 -5.97 4.12
CA ALA A 27 2.27 -6.58 4.12
C ALA A 27 3.13 -6.06 5.29
N LEU A 28 3.10 -4.76 5.57
CA LEU A 28 3.73 -4.17 6.75
C LEU A 28 3.13 -4.75 8.04
N GLY A 29 1.82 -5.00 8.06
CA GLY A 29 1.14 -5.55 9.23
C GLY A 29 1.52 -7.00 9.51
N VAL A 30 1.76 -7.80 8.46
CA VAL A 30 2.29 -9.16 8.60
C VAL A 30 3.66 -9.14 9.26
N VAL A 31 4.55 -8.24 8.85
CA VAL A 31 5.88 -8.10 9.44
C VAL A 31 5.81 -7.73 10.91
N VAL A 32 5.01 -6.72 11.25
CA VAL A 32 4.88 -6.25 12.64
C VAL A 32 4.29 -7.33 13.54
N ARG A 33 3.24 -8.03 13.08
CA ARG A 33 2.62 -9.12 13.84
C ARG A 33 3.55 -10.32 14.01
N ARG A 34 4.39 -10.61 13.02
CA ARG A 34 5.33 -11.74 13.09
C ARG A 34 6.46 -11.50 14.08
N TYR A 35 7.06 -10.31 14.08
CA TYR A 35 8.27 -10.06 14.89
C TYR A 35 7.99 -9.33 16.21
N GLY A 36 6.79 -8.77 16.39
CA GLY A 36 6.40 -8.02 17.58
C GLY A 36 7.03 -6.62 17.67
N ARG A 37 8.32 -6.51 17.34
CA ARG A 37 9.09 -5.26 17.32
C ARG A 37 9.40 -4.79 15.90
N LEU A 38 9.59 -3.48 15.73
CA LEU A 38 10.05 -2.84 14.50
C LEU A 38 11.56 -3.04 14.32
N HIS A 39 11.96 -4.23 13.87
CA HIS A 39 13.32 -4.46 13.41
C HIS A 39 13.57 -3.70 12.10
N ALA A 40 14.74 -3.07 11.98
CA ALA A 40 15.06 -2.23 10.83
C ALA A 40 14.98 -3.00 9.51
N TRP A 41 15.55 -4.20 9.44
CA TRP A 41 15.58 -4.98 8.20
C TRP A 41 14.19 -5.40 7.70
N PRO A 42 13.32 -6.05 8.51
CA PRO A 42 11.95 -6.36 8.07
C PRO A 42 11.14 -5.12 7.66
N LEU A 43 11.35 -3.97 8.32
CA LEU A 43 10.73 -2.72 7.92
C LEU A 43 11.23 -2.24 6.56
N VAL A 44 12.55 -2.25 6.34
CA VAL A 44 13.16 -1.94 5.04
C VAL A 44 12.62 -2.87 3.96
N CYS A 45 12.50 -4.17 4.21
CA CYS A 45 11.92 -5.10 3.23
C CYS A 45 10.45 -4.80 2.93
N ALA A 46 9.64 -4.42 3.93
CA ALA A 46 8.25 -4.04 3.69
C ALA A 46 8.14 -2.78 2.82
N VAL A 47 8.94 -1.75 3.13
CA VAL A 47 9.00 -0.50 2.35
C VAL A 47 9.56 -0.75 0.95
N ALA A 48 10.59 -1.59 0.83
CA ALA A 48 11.20 -1.93 -0.45
C ALA A 48 10.31 -2.82 -1.32
N LEU A 49 9.52 -3.71 -0.72
CA LEU A 49 8.46 -4.44 -1.43
C LEU A 49 7.45 -3.47 -2.03
N LEU A 50 6.98 -2.51 -1.23
CA LEU A 50 6.12 -1.44 -1.71
C LEU A 50 6.78 -0.68 -2.86
N GLY A 51 7.99 -0.18 -2.67
CA GLY A 51 8.73 0.55 -3.70
C GLY A 51 8.90 -0.27 -4.98
N SER A 52 9.18 -1.57 -4.87
CA SER A 52 9.30 -2.46 -6.03
C SER A 52 7.97 -2.69 -6.76
N ALA A 53 6.86 -2.83 -6.04
CA ALA A 53 5.53 -2.96 -6.63
C ALA A 53 5.07 -1.66 -7.31
N SER A 54 5.36 -0.51 -6.69
CA SER A 54 5.12 0.81 -7.29
C SER A 54 5.98 1.02 -8.54
N ALA A 55 7.26 0.63 -8.50
CA ALA A 55 8.15 0.70 -9.65
C ALA A 55 7.66 -0.20 -10.80
N LEU A 56 7.21 -1.42 -10.50
CA LEU A 56 6.60 -2.31 -11.49
C LEU A 56 5.43 -1.65 -12.20
N ALA A 57 4.49 -1.08 -11.45
CA ALA A 57 3.36 -0.39 -12.05
C ALA A 57 3.79 0.86 -12.84
N ALA A 58 4.73 1.64 -12.31
CA ALA A 58 5.23 2.84 -12.96
C ALA A 58 5.89 2.54 -14.32
N PHE A 59 6.82 1.59 -14.36
CA PHE A 59 7.57 1.28 -15.59
C PHE A 59 6.76 0.51 -16.63
N THR A 60 5.75 -0.25 -16.19
CA THR A 60 4.96 -1.08 -17.10
C THR A 60 3.74 -0.35 -17.67
N LEU A 61 3.16 0.61 -16.92
CA LEU A 61 1.96 1.32 -17.35
C LEU A 61 2.24 2.71 -17.94
N PHE A 62 3.34 3.37 -17.56
CA PHE A 62 3.63 4.73 -18.00
C PHE A 62 4.72 4.81 -19.07
N PRO A 63 4.70 5.84 -19.93
CA PRO A 63 3.66 6.87 -20.06
C PRO A 63 2.39 6.31 -20.73
N LEU A 64 1.23 6.76 -20.25
CA LEU A 64 -0.04 6.51 -20.94
C LEU A 64 -0.11 7.38 -22.20
N PRO A 65 -0.62 6.86 -23.32
CA PRO A 65 -0.69 7.60 -24.58
C PRO A 65 -1.66 8.78 -24.49
N GLU A 66 -1.36 9.87 -25.20
CA GLU A 66 -2.23 11.03 -25.25
C GLU A 66 -3.51 10.75 -26.05
N PRO A 67 -4.64 11.42 -25.71
CA PRO A 67 -5.87 11.27 -26.46
C PRO A 67 -5.68 11.56 -27.94
N GLY A 68 -6.03 10.61 -28.81
CA GLY A 68 -5.96 10.77 -30.27
C GLY A 68 -4.58 10.51 -30.90
N THR A 69 -3.55 10.15 -30.12
CA THR A 69 -2.23 9.77 -30.69
C THR A 69 -2.11 8.28 -31.00
N LEU A 70 -3.04 7.47 -30.53
CA LEU A 70 -3.12 6.04 -30.84
C LEU A 70 -3.80 5.84 -32.20
N ASP A 71 -3.02 5.42 -33.20
CA ASP A 71 -3.57 4.92 -34.44
C ASP A 71 -4.07 3.47 -34.24
N CYS A 72 -5.39 3.35 -34.08
CA CYS A 72 -6.08 2.07 -33.98
C CYS A 72 -6.79 1.68 -35.30
N SER A 73 -6.46 2.33 -36.43
CA SER A 73 -7.12 2.05 -37.71
C SER A 73 -6.67 0.74 -38.35
N THR A 74 -5.48 0.25 -38.01
CA THR A 74 -4.84 -0.90 -38.66
C THR A 74 -4.66 -2.14 -37.77
N ALA A 75 -4.99 -2.07 -36.48
CA ALA A 75 -4.77 -3.17 -35.53
C ALA A 75 -5.91 -3.26 -34.51
N GLY A 76 -6.55 -4.42 -34.47
CA GLY A 76 -7.53 -4.80 -33.45
C GLY A 76 -6.89 -5.14 -32.10
N MET A 77 -7.73 -5.43 -31.10
CA MET A 77 -7.29 -5.70 -29.73
C MET A 77 -6.33 -6.88 -29.62
N THR A 78 -6.54 -7.92 -30.41
CA THR A 78 -5.77 -9.17 -30.35
C THR A 78 -4.58 -9.22 -31.30
N ASP A 79 -4.45 -8.27 -32.22
CA ASP A 79 -3.42 -8.32 -33.28
C ASP A 79 -2.01 -8.12 -32.72
N ARG A 80 -1.90 -7.56 -31.52
CA ARG A 80 -0.64 -7.36 -30.79
C ARG A 80 -0.45 -8.36 -29.65
N TRP A 81 -1.07 -9.55 -29.72
CA TRP A 81 -0.92 -10.58 -28.71
C TRP A 81 0.07 -11.66 -29.17
N VAL A 82 1.14 -11.84 -28.40
CA VAL A 82 2.13 -12.90 -28.57
C VAL A 82 1.87 -13.93 -27.48
N LEU A 83 1.16 -15.01 -27.86
CA LEU A 83 0.74 -16.07 -26.93
C LEU A 83 1.72 -17.26 -26.86
N ASP A 84 2.79 -17.25 -27.64
CA ASP A 84 3.87 -18.22 -27.47
C ASP A 84 4.82 -17.74 -26.36
N PRO A 85 4.83 -18.38 -25.17
CA PRO A 85 5.66 -17.96 -24.04
C PRO A 85 7.17 -18.11 -24.31
N PHE A 86 7.57 -18.82 -25.37
CA PHE A 86 8.97 -19.05 -25.72
C PHE A 86 9.44 -18.20 -26.91
N ALA A 87 8.56 -17.43 -27.55
CA ALA A 87 8.90 -16.63 -28.73
C ALA A 87 10.06 -15.66 -28.45
N GLN A 88 9.99 -14.92 -27.36
CA GLN A 88 11.05 -13.98 -26.98
C GLN A 88 12.35 -14.71 -26.57
N LEU A 89 12.23 -15.82 -25.83
CA LEU A 89 13.38 -16.61 -25.38
C LEU A 89 14.16 -17.19 -26.56
N THR A 90 13.47 -17.76 -27.54
CA THR A 90 14.11 -18.30 -28.75
C THR A 90 14.83 -17.21 -29.53
N GLN A 91 14.29 -16.00 -29.62
CA GLN A 91 14.97 -14.87 -30.26
C GLN A 91 16.24 -14.46 -29.52
N VAL A 92 16.21 -14.45 -28.18
CA VAL A 92 17.39 -14.17 -27.34
C VAL A 92 18.48 -15.24 -27.56
N VAL A 93 18.11 -16.52 -27.54
CA VAL A 93 19.05 -17.64 -27.78
C VAL A 93 19.73 -17.50 -29.14
N HIS A 94 18.95 -17.30 -30.22
CA HIS A 94 19.52 -17.12 -31.56
C HIS A 94 20.39 -15.86 -31.70
N ALA A 95 20.13 -14.80 -30.91
CA ALA A 95 20.96 -13.60 -30.90
C ALA A 95 22.31 -13.87 -30.22
N VAL A 96 22.29 -14.60 -29.10
CA VAL A 96 23.49 -15.00 -28.34
C VAL A 96 24.34 -15.97 -29.14
N GLU A 97 23.74 -16.98 -29.78
CA GLU A 97 24.46 -17.97 -30.60
C GLU A 97 25.19 -17.32 -31.78
N ARG A 98 24.57 -16.33 -32.43
CA ARG A 98 25.15 -15.68 -33.62
C ARG A 98 26.22 -14.64 -33.32
N ARG A 99 26.13 -13.95 -32.18
CA ARG A 99 26.95 -12.76 -31.89
C ARG A 99 27.85 -12.92 -30.66
N GLY A 100 27.66 -13.98 -29.89
CA GLY A 100 28.24 -14.12 -28.55
C GLY A 100 27.47 -13.29 -27.51
N ILE A 101 27.57 -13.66 -26.23
CA ILE A 101 26.76 -13.08 -25.16
C ILE A 101 26.97 -11.57 -24.96
N LEU A 102 28.22 -11.11 -25.02
CA LEU A 102 28.56 -9.70 -24.81
C LEU A 102 28.02 -8.82 -25.94
N SER A 103 28.26 -9.22 -27.20
CA SER A 103 27.76 -8.48 -28.37
C SER A 103 26.23 -8.59 -28.53
N ALA A 104 25.61 -9.64 -28.01
CA ALA A 104 24.16 -9.79 -28.00
C ALA A 104 23.48 -8.81 -27.04
N LEU A 105 24.15 -8.43 -25.93
CA LEU A 105 23.67 -7.41 -24.99
C LEU A 105 23.62 -6.00 -25.59
N ASP A 106 24.30 -5.71 -26.70
CA ASP A 106 24.10 -4.45 -27.42
C ASP A 106 22.75 -4.40 -28.14
N GLY A 107 22.16 -5.57 -28.41
CA GLY A 107 20.84 -5.70 -29.02
C GLY A 107 19.73 -5.22 -28.10
N TRP A 108 18.80 -4.42 -28.64
CA TRP A 108 17.62 -3.95 -27.90
C TRP A 108 16.82 -5.09 -27.27
N MET A 109 16.55 -6.16 -28.04
CA MET A 109 15.76 -7.31 -27.61
C MET A 109 16.35 -8.03 -26.38
N VAL A 110 17.65 -8.29 -26.39
CA VAL A 110 18.33 -8.98 -25.28
C VAL A 110 18.36 -8.09 -24.03
N ARG A 111 18.60 -6.79 -24.19
CA ARG A 111 18.51 -5.84 -23.06
C ARG A 111 17.11 -5.81 -22.46
N PHE A 112 16.09 -5.74 -23.30
CA PHE A 112 14.70 -5.74 -22.86
C PHE A 112 14.39 -7.00 -22.04
N ALA A 113 14.77 -8.18 -22.55
CA ALA A 113 14.60 -9.44 -21.83
C ALA A 113 15.33 -9.46 -20.46
N VAL A 114 16.59 -9.01 -20.42
CA VAL A 114 17.37 -8.91 -19.18
C VAL A 114 16.73 -7.94 -18.20
N LEU A 115 16.25 -6.78 -18.67
CA LEU A 115 15.61 -5.77 -17.84
C LEU A 115 14.29 -6.27 -17.25
N ASN A 116 13.49 -7.04 -17.98
CA ASN A 116 12.27 -7.67 -17.47
C ASN A 116 12.58 -8.62 -16.29
N VAL A 117 13.60 -9.46 -16.44
CA VAL A 117 14.09 -10.30 -15.33
C VAL A 117 14.52 -9.42 -14.14
N LEU A 118 15.39 -8.43 -14.37
CA LEU A 118 15.93 -7.58 -13.31
C LEU A 118 14.85 -6.77 -12.58
N LEU A 119 13.79 -6.36 -13.27
CA LEU A 119 12.69 -5.59 -12.71
C LEU A 119 11.91 -6.39 -11.64
N PHE A 120 11.77 -7.70 -11.83
CA PHE A 120 11.07 -8.58 -10.89
C PHE A 120 11.94 -9.17 -9.77
N VAL A 121 13.28 -9.15 -9.90
CA VAL A 121 14.21 -9.59 -8.84
C VAL A 121 13.95 -8.92 -7.48
N PRO A 122 13.90 -7.57 -7.36
CA PRO A 122 13.65 -6.94 -6.06
C PRO A 122 12.26 -7.29 -5.52
N PHE A 123 11.24 -7.35 -6.38
CA PHE A 123 9.89 -7.76 -5.98
C PHE A 123 9.87 -9.15 -5.35
N GLY A 124 10.47 -10.14 -6.01
CA GLY A 124 10.56 -11.51 -5.49
C GLY A 124 11.36 -11.62 -4.18
N LEU A 125 12.47 -10.89 -4.08
CA LEU A 125 13.33 -10.87 -2.90
C LEU A 125 12.57 -10.33 -1.69
N PHE A 126 11.99 -9.14 -1.81
CA PHE A 126 11.29 -8.50 -0.69
C PHE A 126 9.98 -9.19 -0.36
N LEU A 127 9.25 -9.71 -1.35
CA LEU A 127 8.05 -10.51 -1.10
C LEU A 127 8.38 -11.76 -0.30
N HIS A 128 9.50 -12.44 -0.60
CA HIS A 128 9.96 -13.56 0.20
C HIS A 128 10.35 -13.14 1.63
N GLN A 129 11.10 -12.04 1.83
CA GLN A 129 11.46 -11.56 3.17
C GLN A 129 10.25 -11.22 4.03
N VAL A 130 9.24 -10.59 3.43
CA VAL A 130 7.99 -10.17 4.10
C VAL A 130 7.09 -11.37 4.36
N ALA A 131 6.80 -12.18 3.35
CA ALA A 131 5.80 -13.23 3.44
C ALA A 131 6.36 -14.54 4.02
N ARG A 132 7.66 -14.82 3.82
CA ARG A 132 8.34 -16.09 4.15
C ARG A 132 7.68 -17.31 3.52
N TRP A 133 7.11 -17.13 2.34
CA TRP A 133 6.52 -18.21 1.57
C TRP A 133 7.59 -19.04 0.85
N ARG A 134 7.23 -20.29 0.50
CA ARG A 134 8.09 -21.14 -0.34
C ARG A 134 8.33 -20.46 -1.68
N VAL A 135 9.53 -20.62 -2.26
CA VAL A 135 9.93 -20.01 -3.55
C VAL A 135 8.89 -20.25 -4.64
N GLY A 136 8.31 -21.46 -4.74
CA GLY A 136 7.26 -21.75 -5.72
C GLY A 136 6.00 -20.88 -5.59
N ARG A 137 5.62 -20.47 -4.38
CA ARG A 137 4.51 -19.54 -4.18
C ARG A 137 4.88 -18.12 -4.60
N ILE A 138 6.13 -17.71 -4.39
CA ILE A 138 6.64 -16.41 -4.86
C ILE A 138 6.68 -16.39 -6.39
N ALA A 139 7.14 -17.47 -7.02
CA ALA A 139 7.11 -17.64 -8.47
C ALA A 139 5.67 -17.52 -9.01
N PHE A 140 4.71 -18.23 -8.39
CA PHE A 140 3.29 -18.15 -8.78
C PHE A 140 2.72 -16.73 -8.67
N VAL A 141 3.01 -16.02 -7.57
CA VAL A 141 2.56 -14.63 -7.40
C VAL A 141 3.25 -13.68 -8.37
N SER A 142 4.52 -13.92 -8.71
CA SER A 142 5.25 -13.15 -9.71
C SER A 142 4.64 -13.36 -11.11
N ALA A 143 4.31 -14.61 -11.46
CA ALA A 143 3.61 -14.94 -12.69
C ALA A 143 2.23 -14.29 -12.77
N GLY A 144 1.44 -14.38 -11.70
CA GLY A 144 0.12 -13.73 -11.63
C GLY A 144 0.21 -12.20 -11.72
N THR A 145 1.21 -11.59 -11.07
CA THR A 145 1.45 -10.14 -11.13
C THR A 145 1.86 -9.72 -12.55
N SER A 146 2.76 -10.46 -13.18
CA SER A 146 3.17 -10.17 -14.56
C SER A 146 2.02 -10.38 -15.55
N LEU A 147 1.23 -11.44 -15.38
CA LEU A 147 0.06 -11.67 -16.22
C LEU A 147 -0.98 -10.55 -16.05
N ALA A 148 -1.20 -10.06 -14.83
CA ALA A 148 -2.08 -8.92 -14.61
C ALA A 148 -1.58 -7.66 -15.32
N ILE A 149 -0.27 -7.43 -15.33
CA ILE A 149 0.36 -6.32 -16.08
C ILE A 149 0.15 -6.49 -17.59
N GLU A 150 0.45 -7.67 -18.13
CA GLU A 150 0.28 -7.99 -19.55
C GLU A 150 -1.18 -7.90 -20.00
N LEU A 151 -2.12 -8.39 -19.20
CA LEU A 151 -3.55 -8.23 -19.46
C LEU A 151 -3.95 -6.75 -19.40
N THR A 152 -3.42 -5.99 -18.45
CA THR A 152 -3.68 -4.55 -18.37
C THR A 152 -3.19 -3.87 -19.64
N GLN A 153 -1.99 -4.15 -20.14
CA GLN A 153 -1.46 -3.53 -21.36
C GLN A 153 -2.17 -4.01 -22.64
N GLY A 154 -2.33 -5.33 -22.76
CA GLY A 154 -2.89 -6.02 -23.92
C GLY A 154 -4.37 -5.79 -24.14
N THR A 155 -5.10 -5.43 -23.08
CA THR A 155 -6.49 -4.97 -23.18
C THR A 155 -6.61 -3.45 -23.31
N GLY A 156 -5.48 -2.75 -23.42
CA GLY A 156 -5.41 -1.29 -23.45
C GLY A 156 -5.79 -0.63 -22.13
N VAL A 157 -5.70 -1.33 -21.00
CA VAL A 157 -6.31 -1.04 -19.70
C VAL A 157 -7.83 -1.16 -19.84
N PHE A 158 -8.26 -2.40 -19.99
CA PHE A 158 -9.64 -2.86 -19.90
C PHE A 158 -10.65 -2.10 -20.75
N GLY A 159 -10.24 -1.67 -21.95
CA GLY A 159 -11.10 -0.96 -22.90
C GLY A 159 -11.24 0.55 -22.67
N MET A 160 -10.46 1.15 -21.77
CA MET A 160 -10.33 2.61 -21.72
C MET A 160 -9.77 3.16 -23.04
N TYR A 161 -8.87 2.41 -23.66
CA TYR A 161 -8.35 2.71 -24.99
C TYR A 161 -8.96 1.76 -26.04
N PRO A 162 -9.23 2.26 -27.26
CA PRO A 162 -9.89 1.47 -28.30
C PRO A 162 -9.02 0.32 -28.85
N CYS A 163 -7.71 0.37 -28.63
CA CYS A 163 -6.77 -0.69 -28.97
C CYS A 163 -5.61 -0.76 -27.95
N PRO A 164 -4.78 -1.82 -27.95
CA PRO A 164 -3.66 -1.98 -27.02
C PRO A 164 -2.58 -0.96 -27.33
N TYR A 165 -2.15 -0.21 -26.32
CA TYR A 165 -1.04 0.73 -26.46
C TYR A 165 0.33 0.06 -26.28
N ARG A 166 0.36 -1.19 -25.81
CA ARG A 166 1.53 -2.08 -25.77
C ARG A 166 1.13 -3.50 -26.17
N THR A 167 2.12 -4.27 -26.62
CA THR A 167 1.98 -5.69 -26.98
C THR A 167 1.76 -6.51 -25.72
N LEU A 168 0.84 -7.48 -25.77
CA LEU A 168 0.73 -8.53 -24.74
C LEU A 168 1.71 -9.64 -25.09
N ASP A 169 2.69 -9.93 -24.24
CA ASP A 169 3.68 -10.96 -24.51
C ASP A 169 3.80 -11.96 -23.35
N LEU A 170 3.44 -13.23 -23.61
CA LEU A 170 3.61 -14.29 -22.59
C LEU A 170 5.08 -14.62 -22.31
N GLY A 171 6.00 -14.26 -23.20
CA GLY A 171 7.44 -14.28 -22.95
C GLY A 171 7.83 -13.34 -21.82
N ASP A 172 7.23 -12.15 -21.74
CA ASP A 172 7.47 -11.21 -20.65
C ASP A 172 6.97 -11.79 -19.31
N VAL A 173 5.82 -12.48 -19.30
CA VAL A 173 5.35 -13.23 -18.12
C VAL A 173 6.38 -14.25 -17.65
N LEU A 174 6.98 -15.00 -18.58
CA LEU A 174 7.99 -16.00 -18.25
C LEU A 174 9.26 -15.36 -17.67
N LEU A 175 9.78 -14.30 -18.31
CA LEU A 175 10.99 -13.61 -17.86
C LEU A 175 10.80 -12.92 -16.50
N ASN A 176 9.66 -12.25 -16.30
CA ASN A 176 9.30 -11.62 -15.03
C ASN A 176 9.15 -12.68 -13.91
N THR A 177 8.55 -13.83 -14.23
CA THR A 177 8.46 -14.97 -13.30
C THR A 177 9.84 -15.49 -12.93
N ALA A 178 10.76 -15.60 -13.90
CA ALA A 178 12.14 -15.99 -13.65
C ALA A 178 12.84 -14.96 -12.74
N GLY A 179 12.67 -13.67 -12.99
CA GLY A 179 13.15 -12.58 -12.14
C GLY A 179 12.67 -12.70 -10.69
N GLY A 180 11.37 -12.86 -10.48
CA GLY A 180 10.77 -13.02 -9.15
C GLY A 180 11.26 -14.28 -8.43
N THR A 181 11.47 -15.36 -9.18
CA THR A 181 12.05 -16.61 -8.65
C THR A 181 13.50 -16.43 -8.24
N LEU A 182 14.33 -15.80 -9.06
CA LEU A 182 15.73 -15.48 -8.76
C LEU A 182 15.84 -14.57 -7.53
N GLY A 183 14.98 -13.56 -7.43
CA GLY A 183 14.86 -12.70 -6.26
C GLY A 183 14.54 -13.49 -4.98
N ALA A 184 13.59 -14.41 -5.04
CA ALA A 184 13.24 -15.27 -3.92
C ALA A 184 14.40 -16.19 -3.51
N LEU A 185 15.11 -16.78 -4.47
CA LEU A 185 16.30 -17.61 -4.21
C LEU A 185 17.43 -16.79 -3.56
N ALA A 186 17.70 -15.59 -4.06
CA ALA A 186 18.64 -14.66 -3.43
C ALA A 186 18.20 -14.32 -2.01
N SER A 187 16.90 -14.13 -1.78
CA SER A 187 16.36 -13.92 -0.44
C SER A 187 16.53 -15.13 0.48
N VAL A 188 16.45 -16.36 -0.01
CA VAL A 188 16.68 -17.57 0.80
C VAL A 188 18.13 -17.59 1.29
N LEU A 189 19.09 -17.23 0.44
CA LEU A 189 20.49 -17.10 0.83
C LEU A 189 20.66 -15.98 1.88
N LEU A 190 20.06 -14.82 1.64
CA LEU A 190 20.11 -13.67 2.56
C LEU A 190 19.47 -13.98 3.92
N ALA A 191 18.39 -14.76 3.94
CA ALA A 191 17.68 -15.15 5.16
C ALA A 191 18.51 -16.01 6.12
N ARG A 192 19.67 -16.54 5.69
CA ARG A 192 20.64 -17.22 6.56
C ARG A 192 21.36 -16.26 7.51
N ALA A 193 21.41 -14.97 7.18
CA ALA A 193 21.98 -13.98 8.07
C ALA A 193 21.00 -13.66 9.22
N SER A 194 21.52 -13.55 10.45
CA SER A 194 20.71 -13.32 11.66
C SER A 194 19.93 -12.01 11.61
N PHE A 195 20.51 -10.95 11.05
CA PHE A 195 19.81 -9.66 10.86
C PHE A 195 18.60 -9.78 9.92
N ALA A 196 18.67 -10.70 8.95
CA ALA A 196 17.64 -10.88 7.96
C ALA A 196 16.46 -11.68 8.50
N SER A 197 16.67 -12.55 9.49
CA SER A 197 15.66 -13.43 10.08
C SER A 197 15.63 -13.31 11.61
N PRO A 198 15.16 -12.18 12.16
CA PRO A 198 15.11 -11.99 13.61
C PRO A 198 14.12 -12.96 14.27
N VAL A 199 14.38 -13.31 15.53
CA VAL A 199 13.50 -14.20 16.31
C VAL A 199 12.23 -13.44 16.69
N PRO A 200 11.02 -14.01 16.45
CA PRO A 200 9.77 -13.47 16.98
C PRO A 200 9.78 -13.36 18.51
N VAL A 201 9.43 -12.18 19.04
CA VAL A 201 9.30 -11.97 20.49
C VAL A 201 7.89 -11.45 20.81
N PRO A 202 7.21 -11.98 21.85
CA PRO A 202 5.96 -11.42 22.33
C PRO A 202 6.10 -9.95 22.70
N ASP A 203 5.25 -9.12 22.11
CA ASP A 203 5.32 -7.67 22.19
C ASP A 203 4.42 -7.16 23.33
N LEU A 204 4.93 -7.29 24.56
CA LEU A 204 4.22 -6.90 25.79
C LEU A 204 4.59 -5.50 26.29
N ASP A 205 5.66 -4.91 25.75
CA ASP A 205 6.13 -3.58 26.16
C ASP A 205 5.22 -2.47 25.60
N PRO A 206 5.20 -1.28 26.22
CA PRO A 206 4.57 -0.11 25.64
C PRO A 206 5.10 0.17 24.23
N PRO A 207 4.23 0.49 23.25
CA PRO A 207 4.65 0.69 21.88
C PRO A 207 5.58 1.91 21.78
N THR A 208 6.66 1.78 21.01
CA THR A 208 7.63 2.88 20.82
C THR A 208 6.98 4.09 20.16
N ARG A 209 7.56 5.28 20.38
CA ARG A 209 7.14 6.52 19.72
C ARG A 209 7.16 6.41 18.20
N THR A 210 8.21 5.78 17.65
CA THR A 210 8.36 5.54 16.21
C THR A 210 7.24 4.67 15.67
N ARG A 211 6.85 3.61 16.37
CA ARG A 211 5.75 2.74 15.96
C ARG A 211 4.42 3.46 15.90
N ARG A 212 4.13 4.30 16.90
CA ARG A 212 2.93 5.14 16.89
C ARG A 212 2.97 6.18 15.78
N ALA A 213 4.13 6.78 15.50
CA ALA A 213 4.30 7.71 14.39
C ALA A 213 4.05 7.05 13.03
N VAL A 214 4.57 5.83 12.82
CA VAL A 214 4.34 5.06 11.57
C VAL A 214 2.86 4.67 11.44
N ALA A 215 2.18 4.35 12.54
CA ALA A 215 0.72 4.11 12.53
C ALA A 215 -0.05 5.35 12.07
N VAL A 216 0.28 6.52 12.63
CA VAL A 216 -0.35 7.80 12.21
C VAL A 216 -0.02 8.13 10.77
N LEU A 217 1.22 7.89 10.32
CA LEU A 217 1.61 8.12 8.92
C LEU A 217 0.81 7.22 7.97
N ALA A 218 0.59 5.95 8.33
CA ALA A 218 -0.24 5.05 7.54
C ALA A 218 -1.69 5.55 7.45
N ASP A 219 -2.25 6.06 8.55
CA ASP A 219 -3.58 6.68 8.53
C ASP A 219 -3.60 7.95 7.66
N VAL A 220 -2.56 8.81 7.73
CA VAL A 220 -2.47 10.03 6.91
C VAL A 220 -2.45 9.68 5.43
N VAL A 221 -1.65 8.69 5.04
CA VAL A 221 -1.60 8.20 3.65
C VAL A 221 -2.96 7.66 3.21
N LEU A 222 -3.64 6.90 4.07
CA LEU A 222 -4.97 6.37 3.77
C LEU A 222 -6.01 7.48 3.59
N VAL A 223 -6.04 8.47 4.49
CA VAL A 223 -7.01 9.57 4.39
C VAL A 223 -6.68 10.46 3.18
N ALA A 224 -5.41 10.79 2.94
CA ALA A 224 -5.02 11.59 1.78
C ALA A 224 -5.37 10.87 0.46
N GLY A 225 -5.11 9.57 0.37
CA GLY A 225 -5.48 8.75 -0.77
C GLY A 225 -6.99 8.69 -0.99
N LEU A 226 -7.77 8.51 0.08
CA LEU A 226 -9.24 8.49 0.00
C LEU A 226 -9.80 9.87 -0.39
N THR A 227 -9.26 10.94 0.16
CA THR A 227 -9.63 12.33 -0.17
C THR A 227 -9.40 12.60 -1.65
N LEU A 228 -8.21 12.28 -2.15
CA LEU A 228 -7.85 12.46 -3.55
C LEU A 228 -8.74 11.61 -4.47
N ALA A 229 -8.98 10.36 -4.12
CA ALA A 229 -9.88 9.48 -4.88
C ALA A 229 -11.32 10.01 -4.89
N SER A 230 -11.84 10.48 -3.76
CA SER A 230 -13.18 11.06 -3.65
C SER A 230 -13.31 12.34 -4.47
N ALA A 231 -12.35 13.27 -4.36
CA ALA A 231 -12.34 14.49 -5.15
C ALA A 231 -12.28 14.19 -6.66
N ALA A 232 -11.39 13.30 -7.08
CA ALA A 232 -11.28 12.85 -8.47
C ALA A 232 -12.58 12.19 -8.96
N THR A 233 -13.23 11.36 -8.14
CA THR A 233 -14.51 10.73 -8.48
C THR A 233 -15.62 11.76 -8.67
N VAL A 234 -15.73 12.73 -7.76
CA VAL A 234 -16.75 13.79 -7.87
C VAL A 234 -16.51 14.64 -9.12
N GLN A 235 -15.25 15.03 -9.40
CA GLN A 235 -14.90 15.75 -10.62
C GLN A 235 -15.28 14.96 -11.87
N ALA A 236 -14.96 13.66 -11.90
CA ALA A 236 -15.29 12.78 -13.01
C ALA A 236 -16.79 12.72 -13.26
N VAL A 237 -17.59 12.55 -12.20
CA VAL A 237 -19.06 12.48 -12.28
C VAL A 237 -19.65 13.77 -12.83
N ILE A 238 -19.21 14.93 -12.34
CA ILE A 238 -19.69 16.23 -12.82
C ILE A 238 -19.27 16.47 -14.27
N ALA A 239 -18.03 16.10 -14.63
CA ALA A 239 -17.52 16.26 -15.99
C ALA A 239 -18.24 15.38 -17.03
N ARG A 240 -19.09 14.41 -16.62
CA ARG A 240 -19.95 13.68 -17.57
C ARG A 240 -21.07 14.55 -18.14
N SER A 241 -21.48 15.60 -17.43
CA SER A 241 -22.57 16.50 -17.82
C SER A 241 -22.15 17.96 -17.98
N ALA A 242 -20.91 18.30 -17.64
CA ALA A 242 -20.34 19.64 -17.70
C ALA A 242 -18.87 19.62 -18.16
N THR A 243 -18.23 20.79 -18.28
CA THR A 243 -16.79 20.88 -18.58
C THR A 243 -15.93 20.53 -17.36
N LEU A 244 -14.69 20.07 -17.60
CA LEU A 244 -13.72 19.80 -16.53
C LEU A 244 -13.44 21.04 -15.66
N GLU A 245 -13.34 22.22 -16.28
CA GLU A 245 -13.14 23.49 -15.57
C GLU A 245 -14.28 23.77 -14.58
N ARG A 246 -15.53 23.53 -15.00
CA ARG A 246 -16.68 23.67 -14.12
C ARG A 246 -16.67 22.64 -12.99
N ALA A 247 -16.26 21.40 -13.28
CA ALA A 247 -16.11 20.37 -12.26
C ALA A 247 -15.05 20.74 -11.20
N GLN A 248 -13.93 21.30 -11.63
CA GLN A 248 -12.86 21.78 -10.75
C GLN A 248 -13.33 22.97 -9.90
N GLU A 249 -14.06 23.92 -10.47
CA GLU A 249 -14.62 25.05 -9.75
C GLU A 249 -15.60 24.61 -8.65
N VAL A 250 -16.48 23.64 -8.96
CA VAL A 250 -17.44 23.10 -7.99
C VAL A 250 -16.71 22.35 -6.87
N VAL A 251 -15.76 21.47 -7.21
CA VAL A 251 -15.02 20.70 -6.19
C VAL A 251 -14.09 21.59 -5.34
N GLY A 252 -13.54 22.66 -5.92
CA GLY A 252 -12.76 23.66 -5.22
C GLY A 252 -13.58 24.64 -4.37
N ALA A 253 -14.91 24.51 -4.34
CA ALA A 253 -15.72 25.29 -3.41
C ALA A 253 -15.39 24.86 -1.96
N PRO A 254 -15.07 25.79 -1.04
CA PRO A 254 -14.53 25.44 0.27
C PRO A 254 -15.41 24.46 1.07
N TRP A 255 -16.73 24.58 0.99
CA TRP A 255 -17.65 23.69 1.70
C TRP A 255 -17.67 22.27 1.12
N ILE A 256 -17.46 22.10 -0.20
CA ILE A 256 -17.37 20.77 -0.83
C ILE A 256 -16.04 20.12 -0.45
N GLU A 257 -14.93 20.86 -0.57
CA GLU A 257 -13.60 20.39 -0.19
C GLU A 257 -13.57 19.92 1.27
N ILE A 258 -14.03 20.77 2.21
CA ILE A 258 -14.13 20.42 3.63
C ILE A 258 -15.03 19.19 3.85
N THR A 259 -16.14 19.09 3.12
CA THR A 259 -17.03 17.92 3.24
C THR A 259 -16.33 16.64 2.79
N ILE A 260 -15.61 16.68 1.67
CA ILE A 260 -14.84 15.53 1.17
C ILE A 260 -13.77 15.14 2.20
N ASP A 261 -13.00 16.10 2.71
CA ASP A 261 -11.93 15.86 3.67
C ASP A 261 -12.45 15.25 4.99
N VAL A 262 -13.53 15.81 5.55
CA VAL A 262 -14.14 15.31 6.80
C VAL A 262 -14.68 13.90 6.61
N LEU A 263 -15.39 13.66 5.50
CA LEU A 263 -15.96 12.34 5.20
C LEU A 263 -14.88 11.30 4.93
N ALA A 264 -13.83 11.65 4.18
CA ALA A 264 -12.69 10.78 3.94
C ALA A 264 -11.95 10.45 5.25
N ALA A 265 -11.69 11.45 6.09
CA ALA A 265 -11.06 11.24 7.39
C ALA A 265 -11.90 10.35 8.32
N ALA A 266 -13.22 10.57 8.37
CA ALA A 266 -14.13 9.78 9.16
C ALA A 266 -14.23 8.35 8.62
N ALA A 267 -14.39 8.16 7.31
CA ALA A 267 -14.50 6.85 6.69
C ALA A 267 -13.21 6.03 6.84
N ALA A 268 -12.05 6.64 6.70
CA ALA A 268 -10.77 5.96 6.78
C ALA A 268 -10.32 5.65 8.22
N THR A 269 -10.73 6.43 9.24
CA THR A 269 -10.20 6.29 10.61
C THR A 269 -11.27 6.15 11.69
N LEU A 270 -12.28 7.03 11.73
CA LEU A 270 -13.32 6.99 12.75
C LEU A 270 -14.22 5.76 12.61
N LEU A 271 -14.68 5.48 11.40
CA LEU A 271 -15.58 4.36 11.14
C LEU A 271 -14.93 3.01 11.51
N PRO A 272 -13.69 2.69 11.08
CA PRO A 272 -12.98 1.51 11.58
C PRO A 272 -12.83 1.47 13.10
N MET A 273 -12.53 2.60 13.75
CA MET A 273 -12.45 2.66 15.23
C MET A 273 -13.79 2.36 15.89
N LEU A 274 -14.92 2.75 15.29
CA LEU A 274 -16.24 2.51 15.86
C LEU A 274 -16.74 1.08 15.60
N LEU A 275 -16.35 0.47 14.48
CA LEU A 275 -16.81 -0.85 14.07
C LEU A 275 -15.93 -2.00 14.56
N THR A 276 -14.63 -1.78 14.79
CA THR A 276 -13.72 -2.86 15.19
C THR A 276 -13.78 -3.13 16.69
N ARG A 277 -13.65 -4.42 17.08
CA ARG A 277 -13.63 -4.84 18.50
C ARG A 277 -12.52 -4.14 19.29
N ASP A 278 -11.37 -3.94 18.66
CA ASP A 278 -10.19 -3.32 19.29
C ASP A 278 -10.21 -1.79 19.24
N ARG A 279 -11.25 -1.18 18.65
CA ARG A 279 -11.44 0.27 18.53
C ARG A 279 -10.27 1.01 17.87
N ALA A 280 -9.52 0.31 17.01
CA ALA A 280 -8.28 0.79 16.41
C ALA A 280 -8.51 1.32 15.00
N THR A 281 -7.72 2.34 14.63
CA THR A 281 -7.60 2.79 13.24
C THR A 281 -6.92 1.74 12.36
N PRO A 282 -7.03 1.80 11.02
CA PRO A 282 -6.29 0.91 10.13
C PRO A 282 -4.78 0.96 10.36
N GLY A 283 -4.19 2.14 10.58
CA GLY A 283 -2.78 2.31 10.93
C GLY A 283 -2.44 1.69 12.29
N GLU A 284 -3.26 1.86 13.31
CA GLU A 284 -3.03 1.19 14.61
C GLU A 284 -3.10 -0.35 14.47
N LEU A 285 -4.09 -0.89 13.74
CA LEU A 285 -4.19 -2.32 13.44
C LEU A 285 -2.98 -2.84 12.66
N LEU A 286 -2.52 -2.04 11.70
CA LEU A 286 -1.35 -2.33 10.88
C LEU A 286 -0.11 -2.49 11.75
N LEU A 287 0.08 -1.57 12.69
CA LEU A 287 1.21 -1.59 13.61
C LEU A 287 0.92 -2.45 14.86
N ASN A 288 -0.13 -3.26 14.86
CA ASN A 288 -0.51 -4.17 15.96
C ASN A 288 -0.62 -3.48 17.33
N VAL A 289 -1.13 -2.25 17.32
CA VAL A 289 -1.45 -1.44 18.51
C VAL A 289 -2.94 -1.12 18.53
N ALA A 290 -3.46 -0.76 19.69
CA ALA A 290 -4.85 -0.34 19.83
C ALA A 290 -5.00 0.69 20.96
N PRO A 291 -6.00 1.57 20.87
CA PRO A 291 -6.32 2.46 21.97
C PRO A 291 -6.98 1.67 23.12
N ALA A 292 -6.64 2.05 24.34
CA ALA A 292 -7.15 1.48 25.57
C ALA A 292 -7.60 2.60 26.52
N ARG A 293 -8.55 2.31 27.40
CA ARG A 293 -8.87 3.24 28.48
C ARG A 293 -7.64 3.40 29.38
N LEU A 294 -7.40 4.62 29.87
CA LEU A 294 -6.27 4.87 30.76
C LEU A 294 -6.35 3.97 32.00
N GLY A 295 -5.31 3.19 32.25
CA GLY A 295 -5.22 2.29 33.40
C GLY A 295 -6.03 0.99 33.30
N SER A 296 -6.68 0.70 32.16
CA SER A 296 -7.39 -0.57 31.98
C SER A 296 -7.15 -1.18 30.59
N ALA A 297 -7.46 -2.47 30.44
CA ALA A 297 -7.40 -3.18 29.16
C ALA A 297 -8.70 -3.06 28.34
N ASP A 298 -9.65 -2.25 28.83
CA ASP A 298 -10.97 -2.10 28.21
C ASP A 298 -10.90 -1.20 26.98
N PRO A 299 -11.73 -1.51 25.95
CA PRO A 299 -11.90 -0.62 24.82
C PRO A 299 -12.45 0.74 25.29
N PRO A 300 -11.93 1.87 24.79
CA PRO A 300 -12.49 3.18 25.11
C PRO A 300 -13.94 3.31 24.61
N PRO A 301 -14.81 4.02 25.36
CA PRO A 301 -16.17 4.32 24.90
C PRO A 301 -16.13 5.28 23.70
N ALA A 302 -17.20 5.27 22.89
CA ALA A 302 -17.30 6.02 21.64
C ALA A 302 -16.99 7.52 21.80
N GLY A 303 -17.48 8.18 22.85
CA GLY A 303 -17.21 9.61 23.08
C GLY A 303 -15.71 9.94 23.23
N ARG A 304 -14.92 9.05 23.85
CA ARG A 304 -13.47 9.23 23.95
C ARG A 304 -12.77 9.00 22.61
N LEU A 305 -13.26 8.06 21.81
CA LEU A 305 -12.76 7.81 20.46
C LEU A 305 -13.06 9.00 19.53
N ILE A 306 -14.24 9.59 19.62
CA ILE A 306 -14.62 10.79 18.88
C ILE A 306 -13.75 11.96 19.30
N ALA A 307 -13.52 12.18 20.61
CA ALA A 307 -12.62 13.24 21.08
C ALA A 307 -11.18 13.03 20.57
N ARG A 308 -10.67 11.79 20.60
CA ARG A 308 -9.36 11.42 20.07
C ARG A 308 -9.27 11.72 18.57
N TRP A 309 -10.28 11.32 17.82
CA TRP A 309 -10.37 11.55 16.38
C TRP A 309 -10.45 13.04 16.05
N ALA A 310 -11.36 13.77 16.71
CA ALA A 310 -11.57 15.20 16.50
C ALA A 310 -10.32 16.02 16.85
N THR A 311 -9.53 15.61 17.85
CA THR A 311 -8.28 16.31 18.18
C THR A 311 -7.26 16.25 17.03
N ARG A 312 -7.23 15.14 16.28
CA ARG A 312 -6.22 14.90 15.24
C ARG A 312 -6.70 15.27 13.84
N TRP A 313 -7.88 14.79 13.48
CA TRP A 313 -8.35 14.79 12.10
C TRP A 313 -9.23 15.99 11.77
N LEU A 314 -10.01 16.49 12.73
CA LEU A 314 -10.94 17.60 12.44
C LEU A 314 -10.23 18.91 12.05
N PRO A 315 -9.17 19.38 12.74
CA PRO A 315 -8.52 20.63 12.34
C PRO A 315 -7.82 20.50 10.99
N TRP A 316 -7.32 19.30 10.65
CA TRP A 316 -6.78 19.04 9.31
C TRP A 316 -7.87 19.05 8.25
N ALA A 317 -9.00 18.38 8.47
CA ALA A 317 -10.10 18.33 7.51
C ALA A 317 -10.80 19.68 7.30
N LEU A 318 -10.69 20.60 8.28
CA LEU A 318 -11.17 21.97 8.13
C LEU A 318 -10.14 22.87 7.44
N VAL A 319 -8.86 22.66 7.73
CA VAL A 319 -7.75 23.44 7.18
C VAL A 319 -6.56 22.50 6.91
N PRO A 320 -6.40 22.00 5.67
CA PRO A 320 -5.38 21.01 5.33
C PRO A 320 -3.95 21.41 5.74
N ALA A 321 -3.66 22.71 5.66
CA ALA A 321 -2.37 23.29 6.05
C ALA A 321 -2.01 23.11 7.54
N LEU A 322 -2.97 22.78 8.42
CA LEU A 322 -2.71 22.56 9.84
C LEU A 322 -2.11 21.19 10.16
N LEU A 323 -2.12 20.23 9.23
CA LEU A 323 -1.62 18.87 9.50
C LEU A 323 -0.19 18.84 10.09
N PRO A 324 0.81 19.55 9.53
CA PRO A 324 2.16 19.56 10.10
C PRO A 324 2.18 20.10 11.55
N ALA A 325 1.39 21.13 11.84
CA ALA A 325 1.30 21.72 13.17
C ALA A 325 0.65 20.76 14.18
N ILE A 326 -0.41 20.05 13.78
CA ILE A 326 -1.09 19.04 14.62
C ILE A 326 -0.14 17.88 14.92
N LEU A 327 0.57 17.36 13.89
CA LEU A 327 1.53 16.27 14.06
C LEU A 327 2.72 16.69 14.94
N LEU A 328 3.19 17.93 14.78
CA LEU A 328 4.21 18.52 15.65
C LEU A 328 3.72 18.61 17.09
N ALA A 329 2.50 19.11 17.33
CA ALA A 329 1.91 19.18 18.67
C ALA A 329 1.76 17.79 19.31
N GLU A 330 1.27 16.80 18.55
CA GLU A 330 1.17 15.41 19.01
C GLU A 330 2.55 14.83 19.40
N MET A 331 3.57 15.10 18.59
CA MET A 331 4.95 14.68 18.85
C MET A 331 5.53 15.37 20.09
N LEU A 332 5.43 16.69 20.18
CA LEU A 332 5.96 17.48 21.31
C LEU A 332 5.35 17.03 22.63
N VAL A 333 4.02 16.82 22.67
CA VAL A 333 3.34 16.30 23.86
C VAL A 333 3.83 14.90 24.22
N ALA A 334 3.98 14.01 23.23
CA ALA A 334 4.49 12.65 23.46
C ALA A 334 5.96 12.59 23.91
N VAL A 335 6.77 13.60 23.56
CA VAL A 335 8.16 13.73 23.99
C VAL A 335 8.26 14.34 25.38
N ALA A 336 7.50 15.40 25.66
CA ALA A 336 7.54 16.13 26.92
C ALA A 336 6.96 15.33 28.10
N ARG A 337 6.01 14.43 27.84
CA ARG A 337 5.37 13.63 28.89
C ARG A 337 6.13 12.34 29.22
N ARG A 338 6.27 12.06 30.52
CA ARG A 338 6.86 10.81 31.04
C ARG A 338 6.08 9.56 30.66
N ASP A 339 4.75 9.67 30.58
CA ASP A 339 3.87 8.58 30.16
C ASP A 339 3.85 8.35 28.64
N GLY A 340 4.55 9.20 27.87
CA GLY A 340 4.67 9.09 26.42
C GLY A 340 3.37 9.26 25.65
N ARG A 341 2.28 9.73 26.28
CA ARG A 341 0.98 9.93 25.63
C ARG A 341 1.01 11.13 24.71
N SER A 342 0.35 11.00 23.55
CA SER A 342 0.22 12.07 22.58
C SER A 342 -0.92 13.04 22.96
N LEU A 343 -1.01 14.20 22.30
CA LEU A 343 -2.06 15.21 22.54
C LEU A 343 -3.47 14.61 22.48
N SER A 344 -3.80 13.87 21.42
CA SER A 344 -5.11 13.22 21.27
C SER A 344 -5.36 12.16 22.34
N SER A 345 -4.32 11.47 22.81
CA SER A 345 -4.41 10.50 23.91
C SER A 345 -4.71 11.19 25.25
N VAL A 346 -4.13 12.37 25.49
CA VAL A 346 -4.38 13.18 26.68
C VAL A 346 -5.81 13.72 26.68
N VAL A 347 -6.23 14.38 25.59
CA VAL A 347 -7.57 14.98 25.47
C VAL A 347 -8.68 13.94 25.62
N SER A 348 -8.49 12.75 25.05
CA SER A 348 -9.48 11.66 25.12
C SER A 348 -9.40 10.80 26.39
N GLY A 349 -8.39 11.00 27.24
CA GLY A 349 -8.14 10.11 28.38
C GLY A 349 -7.92 8.64 27.96
N THR A 350 -7.18 8.44 26.87
CA THR A 350 -6.83 7.10 26.34
C THR A 350 -5.32 6.87 26.43
N ALA A 351 -4.92 5.60 26.34
CA ALA A 351 -3.56 5.16 26.14
C ALA A 351 -3.48 4.32 24.86
N THR A 352 -2.28 4.10 24.34
CA THR A 352 -2.05 3.18 23.21
C THR A 352 -1.19 2.04 23.69
N LEU A 353 -1.70 0.82 23.59
CA LEU A 353 -1.03 -0.40 24.02
C LEU A 353 -0.88 -1.34 22.82
N THR A 354 0.05 -2.28 22.91
CA THR A 354 0.18 -3.35 21.91
C THR A 354 -0.98 -4.33 22.10
N ARG A 355 -1.45 -4.92 21.00
CA ARG A 355 -2.54 -5.90 21.08
C ARG A 355 -2.19 -7.15 21.91
N PRO A 356 -0.94 -7.68 21.86
CA PRO A 356 -0.52 -8.76 22.75
C PRO A 356 -0.52 -8.35 24.23
N ALA A 357 -0.10 -7.12 24.57
CA ALA A 357 -0.18 -6.63 25.95
C ALA A 357 -1.64 -6.54 26.43
N LEU A 358 -2.55 -6.02 25.59
CA LEU A 358 -3.98 -5.97 25.91
C LEU A 358 -4.58 -7.35 26.15
N ALA A 359 -4.24 -8.33 25.31
CA ALA A 359 -4.68 -9.71 25.47
C ALA A 359 -4.16 -10.32 26.78
N ALA A 360 -2.88 -10.09 27.12
CA ALA A 360 -2.29 -10.58 28.35
C ALA A 360 -2.91 -9.93 29.60
N MET A 361 -3.20 -8.63 29.56
CA MET A 361 -3.87 -7.93 30.66
C MET A 361 -5.30 -8.42 30.87
N ARG A 362 -6.06 -8.66 29.79
CA ARG A 362 -7.42 -9.23 29.87
C ARG A 362 -7.39 -10.64 30.45
N ALA A 363 -6.50 -11.49 29.95
CA ALA A 363 -6.36 -12.86 30.46
C ALA A 363 -5.99 -12.91 31.95
N ARG A 364 -5.15 -11.98 32.43
CA ARG A 364 -4.82 -11.87 33.87
C ARG A 364 -6.04 -11.47 34.69
N ARG A 365 -6.79 -10.46 34.26
CA ARG A 365 -8.01 -10.04 34.94
C ARG A 365 -9.03 -11.17 35.02
N ASP A 366 -9.28 -11.85 33.89
CA ASP A 366 -10.27 -12.93 33.83
C ASP A 366 -9.86 -14.11 34.74
N ALA A 367 -8.54 -14.36 34.90
CA ALA A 367 -8.03 -15.34 35.85
C ALA A 367 -8.17 -14.89 37.32
N GLU A 368 -7.93 -13.62 37.62
CA GLU A 368 -8.13 -13.04 38.96
C GLU A 368 -9.61 -13.07 39.38
N GLU A 369 -10.53 -12.74 38.46
CA GLU A 369 -11.98 -12.83 38.69
C GLU A 369 -12.44 -14.28 38.91
N ALA A 370 -11.88 -15.25 38.17
CA ALA A 370 -12.19 -16.67 38.36
C ALA A 370 -11.66 -17.25 39.69
N LEU A 371 -10.65 -16.61 40.29
CA LEU A 371 -10.04 -17.01 41.57
C LEU A 371 -10.73 -16.38 42.78
N GLN A 372 -11.63 -15.41 42.60
CA GLN A 372 -12.47 -14.88 43.66
C GLN A 372 -13.73 -15.76 43.77
N PRO A 373 -13.84 -16.69 44.75
CA PRO A 373 -15.10 -17.39 44.99
C PRO A 373 -16.18 -16.35 45.32
N GLU A 374 -17.40 -16.57 44.82
CA GLU A 374 -18.58 -15.79 45.18
C GLU A 374 -18.76 -15.83 46.72
N GLU A 375 -18.20 -14.84 47.42
CA GLU A 375 -18.66 -14.47 48.76
C GLU A 375 -19.99 -13.75 48.58
N ALA A 376 -21.06 -14.54 48.43
CA ALA A 376 -22.45 -14.12 48.49
C ALA A 376 -23.09 -14.60 49.79
#